data_AF-X1NY71-F1
#
_entry.id   AF-X1NY71-F1
#
_cell.length_a   1.000
_cell.length_b   1.000
_cell.length_c   1.000
_cell.angle_alpha   90.00
_cell.angle_beta   90.00
_cell.angle_gamma   90.00
#
_symmetry.space_group_name_H-M   'P 1'
#
loop_
_entity.id
_entity.type
_entity.pdbx_description
1 polymer ?
#
loop_
_entity_poly.entity_id
_entity_poly.type
_entity_poly.pdbx_seq_one_letter_code
_entity_poly.pdbx_strand_id
1 'polypeptide(L)'
;MQGEKGYFVCVIGDGGLTSGLAYEGLSNIIAQNPRNLMVVLNDNGMAISANVGWLAHWRGEWLPHLRVQLELDKDFQQFENVTEALAPKIPLGPLVLDLGKGLKS
;
A
#
# COMPACT_ATOMS: atom_id res chain seq x y z
N MET A 1 14.87 12.96 -10.32
CA MET A 1 15.45 11.63 -10.04
C MET A 1 16.62 11.44 -10.98
N GLN A 2 17.85 11.54 -10.47
CA GLN A 2 19.07 11.35 -11.26
C GLN A 2 19.26 9.85 -11.49
N GLY A 3 19.07 9.37 -12.73
CA GLY A 3 19.67 8.19 -13.39
C GLY A 3 19.95 6.86 -12.67
N GLU A 4 19.71 6.72 -11.37
CA GLU A 4 20.11 5.58 -10.55
C GLU A 4 18.96 4.58 -10.46
N LYS A 5 19.30 3.30 -10.67
CA LYS A 5 18.38 2.19 -10.46
C LYS A 5 18.14 2.04 -8.95
N GLY A 6 17.04 2.60 -8.47
CA GLY A 6 16.59 2.48 -7.08
C GLY A 6 15.24 1.77 -6.96
N TYR A 7 14.91 1.35 -5.74
CA TYR A 7 13.56 0.96 -5.36
C TYR A 7 12.86 2.18 -4.75
N PHE A 8 11.60 2.38 -5.11
CA PHE A 8 10.78 3.51 -4.68
C PHE A 8 9.59 3.02 -3.87
N VAL A 9 9.32 3.69 -2.75
CA VAL A 9 8.11 3.46 -1.95
C VAL A 9 7.32 4.76 -1.95
N CYS A 10 6.11 4.71 -2.52
CA CYS A 10 5.16 5.81 -2.51
C CYS A 10 4.13 5.55 -1.40
N VAL A 11 3.95 6.50 -0.49
CA VAL A 11 2.90 6.42 0.54
C VAL A 11 1.86 7.48 0.22
N ILE A 12 0.61 7.05 0.04
CA ILE A 12 -0.51 7.92 -0.31
C ILE A 12 -1.66 7.72 0.69
N GLY A 13 -2.28 8.82 1.11
CA GLY A 13 -3.50 8.77 1.94
C GLY A 13 -4.76 8.60 1.10
N ASP A 14 -5.82 8.06 1.70
CA ASP A 14 -7.15 7.94 1.11
C ASP A 14 -7.69 9.28 0.57
N GLY A 15 -7.48 10.39 1.29
CA GLY A 15 -7.85 11.74 0.83
C GLY A 15 -7.06 12.21 -0.39
N GLY A 16 -5.77 11.87 -0.49
CA GLY A 16 -4.91 12.23 -1.63
C GLY A 16 -5.27 11.47 -2.91
N LEU A 17 -5.74 10.23 -2.76
CA LEU A 17 -6.18 9.37 -3.86
C LEU A 17 -7.48 9.88 -4.52
N THR A 18 -8.24 10.75 -3.84
CA THR A 18 -9.44 11.36 -4.43
C THR A 18 -9.13 12.37 -5.54
N SER A 19 -7.87 12.82 -5.65
CA SER A 19 -7.44 13.76 -6.68
C SER A 19 -7.30 13.12 -8.06
N GLY A 20 -7.70 13.85 -9.12
CA GLY A 20 -7.56 13.38 -10.49
C GLY A 20 -6.11 13.09 -10.90
N LEU A 21 -5.15 13.87 -10.38
CA LEU A 21 -3.72 13.67 -10.63
C LEU A 21 -3.19 12.37 -10.02
N ALA A 22 -3.66 11.97 -8.84
CA ALA A 22 -3.29 10.70 -8.24
C ALA A 22 -3.83 9.53 -9.07
N TYR A 23 -5.05 9.63 -9.56
CA TYR A 23 -5.66 8.64 -10.43
C TYR A 23 -4.89 8.49 -11.76
N GLU A 24 -4.58 9.61 -12.43
CA GLU A 24 -3.79 9.60 -13.66
C GLU A 24 -2.38 9.04 -13.44
N GLY A 25 -1.74 9.41 -12.33
CA GLY A 25 -0.44 8.88 -11.93
C GLY A 25 -0.45 7.36 -11.75
N LEU A 26 -1.45 6.84 -11.03
CA LEU A 26 -1.60 5.40 -10.81
C LEU A 26 -1.89 4.65 -12.11
N SER A 27 -2.76 5.20 -12.97
CA SER A 27 -3.04 4.62 -14.29
C SER A 27 -1.76 4.50 -15.13
N ASN A 28 -0.93 5.54 -15.14
CA ASN A 28 0.35 5.54 -15.83
C ASN A 28 1.34 4.53 -15.23
N ILE A 29 1.37 4.40 -13.89
CA ILE A 29 2.18 3.40 -13.20
C ILE A 29 1.77 1.99 -13.63
N ILE A 30 0.47 1.68 -13.65
CA ILE A 30 -0.05 0.38 -14.08
C ILE A 30 0.35 0.09 -15.53
N ALA A 31 0.23 1.09 -16.43
CA ALA A 31 0.61 0.96 -17.82
C ALA A 31 2.11 0.68 -18.01
N GLN A 32 2.97 1.25 -17.16
CA GLN A 32 4.42 1.03 -17.20
C GLN A 32 4.88 -0.24 -16.46
N ASN A 33 4.07 -0.75 -15.54
CA ASN A 33 4.33 -1.91 -14.68
C ASN A 33 5.77 -1.97 -14.13
N PRO A 34 6.23 -0.93 -13.41
CA PRO A 34 7.60 -0.87 -12.90
C PRO A 34 7.83 -1.93 -11.82
N ARG A 35 8.92 -2.70 -11.94
CA ARG A 35 9.31 -3.73 -10.95
C ARG A 35 10.02 -3.20 -9.71
N ASN A 36 10.16 -1.88 -9.60
CA ASN A 36 10.93 -1.20 -8.55
C ASN A 36 10.11 -0.13 -7.82
N LEU A 37 8.78 -0.22 -7.84
CA LEU A 37 7.88 0.70 -7.16
C LEU A 37 6.90 -0.08 -6.29
N MET A 38 6.80 0.31 -5.02
CA MET A 38 5.75 -0.13 -4.09
C MET A 38 4.87 1.08 -3.77
N VAL A 39 3.55 0.90 -3.84
CA VAL A 39 2.58 1.93 -3.42
C VAL A 39 1.87 1.45 -2.17
N VAL A 40 1.93 2.24 -1.11
CA VAL A 40 1.28 1.98 0.18
C VAL A 40 0.14 2.97 0.33
N LEU A 41 -1.08 2.44 0.43
CA LEU A 41 -2.28 3.23 0.73
C LEU A 41 -2.48 3.26 2.26
N ASN A 42 -2.45 4.46 2.84
CA ASN A 42 -2.87 4.70 4.21
C ASN A 42 -4.35 5.14 4.22
N ASP A 43 -5.24 4.19 4.48
CA ASP A 43 -6.68 4.46 4.65
C ASP A 43 -7.03 4.52 6.13
N ASN A 44 -7.17 5.74 6.65
CA ASN A 44 -7.63 6.03 8.00
C ASN A 44 -9.04 6.68 7.99
N GLY A 45 -9.68 6.80 6.83
CA GLY A 45 -10.98 7.48 6.66
C GLY A 45 -10.96 8.99 6.85
N MET A 46 -9.78 9.62 6.90
CA MET A 46 -9.62 11.03 7.22
C MET A 46 -8.69 11.75 6.24
N ALA A 47 -9.18 12.84 5.65
CA ALA A 47 -8.34 13.87 5.04
C ALA A 47 -8.03 14.97 6.08
N ILE A 48 -8.03 16.25 5.68
CA ILE A 48 -8.05 17.40 6.63
C ILE A 48 -9.37 17.41 7.44
N SER A 49 -10.43 16.81 6.89
CA SER A 49 -11.71 16.47 7.52
C SER A 49 -12.13 15.05 7.09
N ALA A 50 -13.25 14.52 7.61
CA ALA A 50 -13.78 13.21 7.19
C ALA A 50 -13.81 13.09 5.66
N ASN A 51 -13.38 11.94 5.16
CA ASN A 51 -13.20 11.75 3.72
C ASN A 51 -14.58 11.80 3.02
N VAL A 52 -14.78 12.76 2.12
CA VAL A 52 -15.99 12.91 1.31
C VAL A 52 -15.63 12.68 -0.15
N GLY A 53 -16.34 11.78 -0.83
CA GLY A 53 -16.09 11.48 -2.24
C GLY A 53 -16.15 9.99 -2.58
N TRP A 54 -15.79 9.66 -3.83
CA TRP A 54 -15.97 8.32 -4.39
C TRP A 54 -15.25 7.25 -3.57
N LEU A 55 -13.99 7.48 -3.17
CA LEU A 55 -13.23 6.49 -2.40
C LEU A 55 -13.88 6.14 -1.06
N ALA A 56 -14.45 7.14 -0.37
CA ALA A 56 -15.16 6.95 0.88
C ALA A 56 -16.46 6.14 0.69
N HIS A 57 -17.18 6.35 -0.42
CA HIS A 57 -18.37 5.59 -0.78
C HIS A 57 -18.08 4.13 -1.10
N TRP A 58 -17.02 3.88 -1.87
CA TRP A 58 -16.66 2.53 -2.30
C TRP A 58 -15.95 1.73 -1.20
N ARG A 59 -15.43 2.40 -0.16
CA ARG A 59 -14.59 1.84 0.91
C ARG A 59 -15.03 0.50 1.47
N GLY A 60 -16.30 0.38 1.86
CA GLY A 60 -16.84 -0.86 2.43
C GLY A 60 -16.92 -2.03 1.44
N GLU A 61 -16.95 -1.74 0.14
CA GLU A 61 -17.07 -2.75 -0.90
C GLU A 61 -15.71 -3.14 -1.47
N TRP A 62 -14.86 -2.19 -1.88
CA TRP A 62 -13.62 -2.51 -2.58
C TRP A 62 -12.46 -2.97 -1.68
N LEU A 63 -12.32 -2.42 -0.47
CA LEU A 63 -11.19 -2.76 0.42
C LEU A 63 -11.16 -4.25 0.78
N PRO A 64 -12.29 -4.91 1.15
CA PRO A 64 -12.28 -6.34 1.39
C PRO A 64 -11.79 -7.14 0.18
N HIS A 65 -12.21 -6.76 -1.03
CA HIS A 65 -11.77 -7.45 -2.25
C HIS A 65 -10.28 -7.27 -2.51
N LEU A 66 -9.75 -6.06 -2.33
CA LEU A 66 -8.31 -5.80 -2.47
C LEU A 66 -7.47 -6.56 -1.44
N ARG A 67 -7.94 -6.65 -0.20
CA ARG A 67 -7.26 -7.43 0.85
C ARG A 67 -7.14 -8.90 0.46
N VAL A 68 -8.26 -9.52 0.05
CA VAL A 68 -8.27 -10.92 -0.40
C VAL A 68 -7.32 -11.12 -1.59
N GLN A 69 -7.31 -10.17 -2.54
CA GLN A 69 -6.42 -10.25 -3.69
C GLN A 69 -4.94 -10.16 -3.30
N LEU A 70 -4.58 -9.25 -2.38
CA LEU A 70 -3.22 -9.12 -1.86
C LEU A 70 -2.79 -10.38 -1.11
N GLU A 71 -3.65 -10.96 -0.28
CA GLU A 71 -3.34 -12.21 0.45
C GLU A 71 -3.09 -13.39 -0.49
N LEU A 72 -3.74 -13.41 -1.66
CA LEU A 72 -3.53 -14.43 -2.69
C LEU A 72 -2.32 -14.13 -3.59
N ASP A 73 -1.77 -12.93 -3.52
CA ASP A 73 -0.63 -12.52 -4.33
C ASP A 73 0.67 -13.16 -3.80
N LYS A 74 1.39 -13.85 -4.69
CA LYS A 74 2.63 -14.55 -4.33
C LYS A 74 3.75 -13.60 -3.92
N ASP A 75 3.81 -12.42 -4.53
CA ASP A 75 4.84 -11.42 -4.22
C ASP A 75 4.58 -10.84 -2.83
N PHE A 76 3.30 -10.64 -2.47
CA PHE A 76 2.90 -10.23 -1.13
C PHE A 76 3.21 -11.31 -0.08
N GLN A 77 2.87 -12.56 -0.34
CA GLN A 77 3.23 -13.68 0.55
C GLN A 77 4.75 -13.80 0.74
N GLN A 78 5.53 -13.60 -0.33
CA GLN A 78 6.99 -13.60 -0.24
C GLN A 78 7.51 -12.44 0.63
N PHE A 79 6.95 -11.25 0.47
CA PHE A 79 7.28 -10.10 1.31
C PHE A 79 7.02 -10.38 2.79
N GLU A 80 5.88 -10.99 3.13
CA GLU A 80 5.57 -11.38 4.50
C GLU A 80 6.56 -12.40 5.06
N ASN A 81 6.87 -13.45 4.30
CA ASN A 81 7.86 -14.46 4.72
C ASN A 81 9.24 -13.84 4.99
N VAL A 82 9.67 -12.90 4.14
CA VAL A 82 10.94 -12.16 4.34
C VAL A 82 10.85 -11.30 5.59
N THR A 83 9.73 -10.64 5.80
CA THR A 83 9.49 -9.77 6.95
C THR A 83 9.52 -10.57 8.25
N GLU A 84 8.85 -11.72 8.32
CA GLU A 84 8.86 -12.64 9.46
C GLU A 84 10.27 -13.18 9.75
N ALA A 85 11.03 -13.51 8.70
CA ALA A 85 12.40 -14.01 8.84
C ALA A 85 13.40 -12.93 9.30
N LEU A 86 13.14 -11.66 8.98
CA LEU A 86 13.99 -10.52 9.35
C LEU A 86 13.62 -9.91 10.69
N ALA A 87 12.35 -9.96 11.08
CA ALA A 87 11.86 -9.37 12.32
C ALA A 87 12.70 -9.74 13.56
N PRO A 88 13.01 -11.01 13.88
CA PRO A 88 13.81 -11.33 15.06
C PRO A 88 15.26 -10.82 14.98
N LYS A 89 15.74 -10.40 13.80
CA LYS A 89 17.12 -9.97 13.54
C LYS A 89 17.30 -8.45 13.61
N ILE A 90 16.22 -7.68 13.76
CA ILE A 90 16.27 -6.22 13.83
C ILE A 90 15.69 -5.70 15.16
N PRO A 91 16.26 -4.63 15.75
CA PRO A 91 15.79 -4.09 17.03
C PRO A 91 14.30 -3.68 17.03
N LEU A 92 13.74 -3.36 15.87
CA LEU A 92 12.32 -2.99 15.68
C LEU A 92 11.45 -4.16 15.20
N GLY A 93 11.95 -5.39 15.27
CA GLY A 93 11.29 -6.60 14.78
C GLY A 93 9.86 -6.80 15.22
N PRO A 94 9.56 -6.73 16.53
CA PRO A 94 8.21 -6.91 17.05
C PRO A 94 7.22 -5.89 16.45
N LEU A 95 7.63 -4.64 16.28
CA LEU A 95 6.80 -3.59 15.67
C LEU A 95 6.47 -3.92 14.21
N VAL A 96 7.45 -4.41 13.45
CA VAL A 96 7.27 -4.78 12.04
C VAL A 96 6.36 -6.01 11.91
N LEU A 97 6.50 -6.99 12.81
CA LEU A 97 5.61 -8.16 12.88
C LEU A 97 4.15 -7.76 13.20
N ASP A 98 3.95 -6.86 14.16
CA ASP A 98 2.61 -6.43 14.53
C ASP A 98 1.97 -5.57 13.45
N LEU A 99 2.76 -4.76 12.72
CA LEU A 99 2.30 -4.07 11.51
C LEU A 99 1.87 -5.07 10.43
N GLY A 100 2.65 -6.12 10.19
CA GLY A 100 2.33 -7.19 9.25
C GLY A 100 1.03 -7.92 9.61
N LYS A 101 0.82 -8.23 10.89
CA LYS A 101 -0.44 -8.82 11.37
C LYS A 101 -1.64 -7.89 11.17
N GLY A 102 -1.45 -6.59 11.38
CA GLY A 102 -2.50 -5.57 11.17
C GLY A 102 -2.92 -5.41 9.71
N LEU A 103 -2.08 -5.81 8.75
CA LEU A 103 -2.46 -5.85 7.33
C LEU A 103 -3.42 -7.01 7.00
N LYS A 104 -3.36 -8.12 7.76
CA LYS A 104 -4.24 -9.30 7.60
C LYS A 104 -5.56 -9.23 8.38
N SER A 105 -5.62 -8.43 9.45
CA SER A 105 -6.82 -8.26 10.30
C SER A 105 -7.78 -7.21 9.77
#